data_AF-A0A0B0DB63-F1
#
_entry.id   AF-A0A0B0DB63-F1
#
_cell.length_a   1.000
_cell.length_b   1.000
_cell.length_c   1.000
_cell.angle_alpha   90.00
_cell.angle_beta   90.00
_cell.angle_gamma   90.00
#
_symmetry.space_group_name_H-M   'P 1'
#
loop_
_entity.id
_entity.type
_entity.pdbx_description
1 polymer ?
#
loop_
_entity_poly.entity_id
_entity_poly.type
_entity_poly.pdbx_seq_one_letter_code
_entity_poly.pdbx_strand_id
1 'polypeptide(L)'
;MSLTNSEILQKKSNLLKECADAYAYAVEVVCKESFTAEAINQSCTEICRNCAKECAALGSDPQEDRVYAMCMEYASLCEELLKYNNGSTHERMRKSI
;
A
#
# COMPACT_ATOMS: atom_id res chain seq x y z
N MET A 1 6.51 -16.08 24.65
CA MET A 1 7.32 -16.97 23.79
C MET A 1 7.97 -16.12 22.72
N SER A 2 9.27 -16.22 22.50
CA SER A 2 9.96 -15.52 21.40
C SER A 2 9.74 -16.29 20.09
N LEU A 3 9.47 -15.59 18.99
CA LEU A 3 9.36 -16.20 17.66
C LEU A 3 10.71 -16.78 17.22
N THR A 4 10.68 -17.87 16.48
CA THR A 4 11.83 -18.42 15.77
C THR A 4 12.15 -17.59 14.52
N ASN A 5 13.38 -17.68 14.03
CA ASN A 5 13.80 -16.95 12.82
C ASN A 5 12.96 -17.33 11.58
N SER A 6 12.54 -18.60 11.46
CA SER A 6 11.65 -19.05 10.38
C SER A 6 10.26 -18.42 10.47
N GLU A 7 9.70 -18.29 11.68
CA GLU A 7 8.41 -17.63 11.88
C GLU A 7 8.48 -16.13 11.59
N ILE A 8 9.59 -15.48 11.96
CA ILE A 8 9.83 -14.07 11.62
C ILE A 8 9.88 -13.88 10.09
N LEU A 9 10.66 -14.69 9.38
CA LEU A 9 10.76 -14.62 7.92
C LEU A 9 9.41 -14.85 7.25
N GLN A 10 8.66 -15.87 7.68
CA GLN A 10 7.34 -16.17 7.14
C GLN A 10 6.37 -15.01 7.39
N LYS A 11 6.37 -14.44 8.61
CA LYS A 11 5.49 -13.33 8.95
C LYS A 11 5.83 -12.08 8.14
N LYS A 12 7.11 -11.73 8.00
CA LYS A 12 7.57 -10.63 7.13
C LYS A 12 7.13 -10.82 5.68
N SER A 13 7.27 -12.03 5.12
CA SER A 13 6.82 -12.33 3.76
C SER A 13 5.31 -12.14 3.60
N ASN A 14 4.52 -12.53 4.59
CA ASN A 14 3.07 -12.38 4.55
C ASN A 14 2.65 -10.90 4.60
N LEU A 15 3.28 -10.11 5.47
CA LEU A 15 3.04 -8.67 5.58
C LEU A 15 3.34 -7.94 4.26
N LEU A 16 4.44 -8.31 3.59
CA LEU A 16 4.79 -7.73 2.30
C LEU A 16 3.80 -8.10 1.20
N LYS A 17 3.31 -9.35 1.20
CA LYS A 17 2.27 -9.80 0.28
C LYS A 17 0.98 -9.01 0.49
N GLU A 18 0.57 -8.79 1.74
CA GLU A 18 -0.63 -8.01 2.07
C GLU A 18 -0.52 -6.57 1.55
N CYS A 19 0.65 -5.93 1.66
CA CYS A 19 0.89 -4.62 1.06
C CYS A 19 0.74 -4.64 -0.47
N ALA A 20 1.30 -5.66 -1.14
CA ALA A 20 1.22 -5.81 -2.59
C ALA A 20 -0.23 -6.02 -3.07
N ASP A 21 -0.99 -6.86 -2.37
CA ASP A 21 -2.40 -7.12 -2.66
C ASP A 21 -3.25 -5.85 -2.44
N ALA A 22 -3.00 -5.11 -1.36
CA ALA A 22 -3.68 -3.85 -1.07
C ALA A 22 -3.40 -2.80 -2.15
N TYR A 23 -2.15 -2.65 -2.60
CA TYR A 23 -1.78 -1.75 -3.68
C TYR A 23 -2.45 -2.15 -5.00
N ALA A 24 -2.42 -3.43 -5.37
CA ALA A 24 -3.06 -3.91 -6.59
C ALA A 24 -4.57 -3.62 -6.62
N TYR A 25 -5.25 -3.81 -5.48
CA TYR A 25 -6.67 -3.48 -5.36
C TYR A 25 -6.94 -1.97 -5.45
N ALA A 26 -6.09 -1.16 -4.83
CA ALA A 26 -6.16 0.29 -4.89
C ALA A 26 -6.04 0.81 -6.34
N VAL A 27 -5.08 0.26 -7.11
CA VAL A 27 -4.92 0.54 -8.54
C VAL A 27 -6.18 0.17 -9.32
N GLU A 28 -6.72 -1.03 -9.10
CA GLU A 28 -7.92 -1.50 -9.80
C GLU A 28 -9.11 -0.54 -9.60
N VAL A 29 -9.33 -0.09 -8.36
CA VAL A 29 -10.43 0.83 -8.03
C VAL A 29 -10.24 2.20 -8.66
N VAL A 30 -9.01 2.72 -8.68
CA VAL A 30 -8.69 3.99 -9.33
C VAL A 30 -8.88 3.90 -10.85
N CYS A 31 -8.42 2.83 -11.48
CA CYS A 31 -8.61 2.62 -12.93
C CYS A 31 -10.08 2.49 -13.33
N LYS A 32 -10.94 2.00 -12.42
CA LYS A 32 -12.39 1.95 -12.62
C LYS A 32 -13.10 3.27 -12.36
N GLU A 33 -12.38 4.33 -11.98
CA GLU A 33 -12.91 5.65 -11.62
C GLU A 33 -14.05 5.57 -10.60
N SER A 34 -13.91 4.65 -9.63
CA SER A 34 -14.92 4.47 -8.59
C SER A 34 -15.05 5.72 -7.73
N PHE A 35 -16.27 6.09 -7.36
CA PHE A 35 -16.53 7.14 -6.37
C PHE A 35 -15.93 6.81 -4.98
N THR A 36 -15.62 5.54 -4.72
CA THR A 36 -14.98 5.07 -3.48
C THR A 36 -13.46 5.05 -3.55
N ALA A 37 -12.84 5.46 -4.67
CA ALA A 37 -11.39 5.35 -4.88
C ALA A 37 -10.56 6.06 -3.81
N GLU A 38 -11.02 7.21 -3.31
CA GLU A 38 -10.33 7.93 -2.24
C GLU A 38 -10.33 7.15 -0.92
N ALA A 39 -11.51 6.69 -0.47
CA ALA A 39 -11.63 5.92 0.77
C ALA A 39 -10.86 4.60 0.69
N ILE A 40 -10.87 3.93 -0.47
CA ILE A 40 -10.13 2.68 -0.67
C ILE A 40 -8.62 2.94 -0.67
N ASN A 41 -8.12 3.97 -1.35
CA ASN A 41 -6.69 4.31 -1.30
C ASN A 41 -6.22 4.62 0.12
N GLN A 42 -7.01 5.37 0.90
CA GLN A 42 -6.71 5.66 2.30
C GLN A 42 -6.62 4.36 3.13
N SER A 43 -7.58 3.45 2.93
CA SER A 43 -7.58 2.16 3.62
C SER A 43 -6.38 1.29 3.24
N CYS A 44 -6.05 1.19 1.94
CA CYS A 44 -4.88 0.44 1.47
C CYS A 44 -3.56 1.02 1.97
N THR A 45 -3.46 2.35 2.04
CA THR A 45 -2.32 3.05 2.64
C THR A 45 -2.15 2.68 4.11
N GLU A 46 -3.26 2.68 4.86
CA GLU A 46 -3.26 2.33 6.28
C GLU A 46 -2.87 0.88 6.52
N ILE A 47 -3.36 -0.05 5.69
CA ILE A 47 -2.95 -1.46 5.72
C ILE A 47 -1.42 -1.55 5.58
N CYS A 48 -0.84 -0.92 4.56
CA CYS A 48 0.61 -0.98 4.32
C CYS A 48 1.42 -0.40 5.49
N ARG A 49 0.96 0.72 6.08
CA ARG A 49 1.58 1.33 7.28
C ARG A 49 1.48 0.41 8.49
N ASN A 50 0.37 -0.30 8.67
CA ASN A 50 0.21 -1.26 9.76
C ASN A 50 1.08 -2.50 9.55
N CYS A 51 1.19 -3.00 8.32
CA CYS A 51 2.13 -4.06 7.98
C CYS A 51 3.58 -3.66 8.27
N ALA A 52 3.97 -2.41 7.97
CA ALA A 52 5.28 -1.88 8.31
C ALA A 52 5.50 -1.85 9.84
N LYS A 53 4.53 -1.34 10.61
CA LYS A 53 4.60 -1.35 12.09
C LYS A 53 4.74 -2.76 12.66
N GLU A 54 3.98 -3.72 12.13
CA GLU A 54 4.12 -5.13 12.52
C GLU A 54 5.49 -5.69 12.17
N CYS A 55 6.04 -5.36 10.99
CA CYS A 55 7.38 -5.77 10.59
C CYS A 55 8.45 -5.26 11.56
N ALA A 56 8.37 -3.98 11.94
CA ALA A 56 9.26 -3.35 12.92
C ALA A 56 9.20 -4.04 14.30
N ALA A 57 8.03 -4.53 14.69
CA ALA A 57 7.84 -5.24 15.96
C ALA A 57 8.46 -6.66 15.98
N LEU A 58 8.90 -7.21 14.84
CA LEU A 58 9.50 -8.55 14.75
C LEU A 58 10.99 -8.61 15.12
N GLY A 59 11.56 -7.51 15.64
CA GLY A 59 12.88 -7.53 16.27
C GLY A 59 14.05 -7.27 15.34
N SER A 60 13.82 -6.63 14.19
CA SER A 60 14.87 -6.06 13.34
C SER A 60 14.88 -4.54 13.50
N ASP A 61 16.04 -3.90 13.40
CA ASP A 61 16.10 -2.44 13.31
C ASP A 61 15.30 -2.00 12.07
N PRO A 62 14.21 -1.21 12.22
CA PRO A 62 13.39 -0.79 11.10
C PRO A 62 14.17 -0.01 10.04
N GLN A 63 15.27 0.66 10.41
CA GLN A 63 16.11 1.39 9.45
C GLN A 63 16.92 0.47 8.53
N GLU A 64 17.19 -0.77 8.95
CA GLU A 64 17.93 -1.76 8.17
C GLU A 64 17.00 -2.86 7.57
N ASP A 65 15.76 -2.92 8.03
CA ASP A 65 14.79 -3.92 7.59
C ASP A 65 14.21 -3.58 6.22
N ARG A 66 14.73 -4.26 5.19
CA ARG A 66 14.26 -4.11 3.81
C ARG A 66 12.76 -4.39 3.64
N VAL A 67 12.18 -5.29 4.44
CA VAL A 67 10.75 -5.58 4.34
C VAL A 67 9.93 -4.42 4.89
N TYR A 68 10.36 -3.83 6.02
CA TYR A 68 9.76 -2.60 6.54
C TYR A 68 9.78 -1.49 5.48
N ALA A 69 10.95 -1.24 4.87
CA ALA A 69 11.10 -0.21 3.85
C ALA A 69 10.18 -0.46 2.64
N MET A 70 10.06 -1.70 2.17
CA MET A 70 9.15 -2.03 1.06
C MET A 70 7.68 -1.86 1.44
N CYS A 71 7.25 -2.18 2.66
CA CYS A 71 5.88 -1.90 3.12
C CYS A 71 5.59 -0.39 3.13
N MET A 72 6.55 0.43 3.55
CA MET A 72 6.44 1.90 3.50
C MET A 72 6.38 2.41 2.06
N GLU A 73 7.13 1.80 1.13
CA GLU A 73 7.07 2.13 -0.29
C GLU A 73 5.69 1.85 -0.87
N TYR A 74 5.08 0.69 -0.56
CA TYR A 74 3.70 0.40 -0.98
C TYR A 74 2.68 1.39 -0.41
N ALA A 75 2.84 1.83 0.84
CA ALA A 75 2.00 2.87 1.42
C ALA A 75 2.11 4.18 0.62
N SER A 76 3.33 4.60 0.29
CA SER A 76 3.57 5.78 -0.51
C SER A 76 2.94 5.64 -1.89
N LEU A 77 3.15 4.51 -2.57
CA LEU A 77 2.53 4.23 -3.86
C LEU A 77 1.01 4.37 -3.83
N CYS A 78 0.33 3.86 -2.78
CA CYS A 78 -1.11 4.03 -2.60
C CYS A 78 -1.54 5.50 -2.48
N GLU A 79 -0.79 6.32 -1.73
CA GLU A 79 -1.08 7.76 -1.57
C GLU A 79 -0.98 8.53 -2.90
N GLU A 80 -0.10 8.09 -3.79
CA GLU A 80 0.10 8.74 -5.08
C GLU A 80 -0.95 8.38 -6.13
N LEU A 81 -1.72 7.30 -5.94
CA LEU A 81 -2.66 6.81 -6.94
C LEU A 81 -3.77 7.82 -7.29
N LEU A 82 -4.20 8.64 -6.32
CA LEU A 82 -5.24 9.65 -6.57
C LEU A 82 -4.78 10.77 -7.50
N LYS A 83 -3.47 10.99 -7.66
CA LYS A 83 -2.92 11.94 -8.64
C LYS A 83 -3.33 11.57 -10.07
N TYR A 84 -3.52 10.28 -10.35
CA TYR A 84 -3.90 9.78 -11.67
C TYR A 84 -5.40 9.95 -11.97
N ASN A 85 -6.26 10.03 -10.94
CA ASN A 85 -7.69 10.29 -11.12
C ASN A 85 -7.97 11.78 -11.42
N ASN A 86 -7.17 12.69 -10.87
CA ASN A 86 -7.36 14.14 -11.06
C ASN A 86 -6.93 14.65 -12.45
N GLY A 87 -6.13 13.87 -13.19
CA GLY A 87 -5.72 14.21 -14.56
C GLY A 87 -6.79 13.93 -15.62
N SER A 88 -7.65 12.93 -15.42
CA SER A 88 -8.62 12.48 -16.44
C SER A 88 -9.88 13.36 -16.50
N THR A 89 -10.28 13.97 -15.38
CA THR A 89 -11.47 14.83 -15.33
C THR A 89 -11.32 16.09 -16.19
N HIS A 90 -10.11 16.65 -16.28
CA HIS A 90 -9.85 17.87 -17.05
C HIS A 90 -9.79 17.63 -18.58
N GLU A 91 -9.45 16.42 -19.02
CA GLU A 91 -9.46 16.05 -20.45
C GLU A 91 -10.85 15.63 -20.96
N ARG A 92 -11.70 15.06 -20.10
CA ARG A 92 -13.08 14.69 -20.49
C ARG A 92 -13.98 15.89 -20.74
N MET A 93 -13.82 16.97 -19.98
CA MET A 93 -14.57 18.22 -20.23
C MET A 93 -14.15 18.89 -21.54
N ARG A 94 -12.90 18.73 -22.00
CA ARG A 94 -12.41 19.37 -23.23
C ARG A 94 -12.84 18.64 -24.51
N LYS A 95 -13.23 17.36 -24.42
CA LYS A 95 -13.78 16.57 -25.54
C LYS A 95 -15.31 16.66 -25.65
N SER A 96 -15.96 17.40 -24.75
CA SER A 96 -17.43 17.52 -24.69
C SER A 96 -17.92 18.94 -25.03
N ILE A 97 -17.05 19.80 -25.57
CA ILE A 97 -17.37 21.15 -26.06
C ILE A 97 -17.13 21.20 -27.56
#